data_AF-A0A1I0ZBV2-F1
#
_entry.id   AF-A0A1I0ZBV2-F1
#
_cell.length_a   1.000
_cell.length_b   1.000
_cell.length_c   1.000
_cell.angle_alpha   90.00
_cell.angle_beta   90.00
_cell.angle_gamma   90.00
#
_symmetry.space_group_name_H-M   'P 1'
#
loop_
_entity.id
_entity.type
_entity.pdbx_description
1 polymer ?
#
loop_
_entity_poly.entity_id
_entity_poly.type
_entity_poly.pdbx_seq_one_letter_code
_entity_poly.pdbx_strand_id
1 'polypeptide(L)' 'MRLIDELNELHDYYASKINEAVEHDDLLSADQLAQAYETDAVQLMAEREGLTHLLPLPPFGTRESSLRRVVRRLRVTRAA' A
#
# COMPACT_ATOMS: atom_id res chain seq x y z
N MET A 1 -13.23 -8.93 15.08
CA MET A 1 -13.11 -8.23 13.78
C MET A 1 -12.60 -9.24 12.78
N ARG A 2 -13.07 -9.23 11.52
CA ARG A 2 -12.58 -10.17 10.50
C ARG A 2 -11.38 -9.54 9.80
N LEU A 3 -10.42 -10.34 9.36
CA LEU A 3 -9.24 -9.88 8.60
C LEU A 3 -9.61 -8.96 7.43
N ILE A 4 -10.70 -9.25 6.73
CA ILE A 4 -11.17 -8.40 5.63
C ILE A 4 -11.59 -7.00 6.08
N ASP A 5 -12.18 -6.88 7.27
CA ASP A 5 -12.61 -5.58 7.80
C ASP A 5 -11.36 -4.73 8.16
N GLU A 6 -10.35 -5.36 8.76
CA GLU A 6 -9.07 -4.71 9.11
C GLU A 6 -8.24 -4.32 7.88
N LEU A 7 -8.26 -5.14 6.83
CA LEU A 7 -7.63 -4.82 5.55
C LEU A 7 -8.32 -3.64 4.86
N ASN A 8 -9.64 -3.54 4.96
CA ASN A 8 -10.38 -2.39 4.43
C ASN A 8 -10.02 -1.11 5.19
N GLU A 9 -9.97 -1.16 6.52
CA GLU A 9 -9.55 0.00 7.33
C GLU A 9 -8.11 0.44 7.02
N LEU A 10 -7.19 -0.52 6.86
CA LEU A 10 -5.81 -0.25 6.44
C LEU A 10 -5.77 0.39 5.05
N HIS A 11 -6.58 -0.13 4.12
CA HIS A 11 -6.69 0.43 2.77
C HIS A 11 -7.20 1.87 2.79
N ASP A 12 -8.29 2.14 3.50
CA ASP A 12 -8.90 3.46 3.58
C ASP A 12 -7.96 4.49 4.21
N TYR A 13 -7.22 4.09 5.25
CA TYR A 13 -6.18 4.91 5.87
C TYR A 13 -5.10 5.32 4.86
N TYR A 14 -4.51 4.35 4.16
CA TYR A 14 -3.46 4.64 3.18
C TYR A 14 -3.98 5.39 1.95
N ALA A 15 -5.20 5.10 1.50
CA ALA A 15 -5.84 5.83 0.41
C ALA A 15 -6.03 7.31 0.77
N SER A 16 -6.48 7.62 1.99
CA SER A 16 -6.59 9.01 2.47
C SER A 16 -5.24 9.73 2.45
N LYS A 17 -4.18 9.09 2.95
CA LYS A 17 -2.83 9.68 2.98
C LYS A 17 -2.22 9.88 1.60
N ILE A 18 -2.45 8.95 0.70
CA ILE A 18 -2.01 9.10 -0.69
C ILE A 18 -2.76 10.24 -1.38
N ASN A 19 -4.06 10.38 -1.15
CA ASN A 19 -4.83 11.50 -1.70
C ASN A 19 -4.30 12.85 -1.18
N GLU A 20 -4.07 12.97 0.13
CA GLU A 20 -3.44 14.17 0.72
C GLU A 20 -2.10 14.50 0.04
N ALA A 21 -1.22 13.50 -0.14
CA ALA A 21 0.07 13.71 -0.80
C ALA A 21 -0.08 14.13 -2.28
N VAL A 22 -1.02 13.53 -3.02
CA VAL A 22 -1.30 13.87 -4.42
C VAL A 22 -1.88 15.28 -4.58
N GLU A 23 -2.74 15.70 -3.65
CA GLU A 23 -3.28 17.07 -3.61
C GLU A 23 -2.17 18.12 -3.41
N HIS A 24 -1.12 17.77 -2.66
CA HIS A 24 0.06 18.60 -2.45
C HIS A 24 1.15 18.44 -3.53
N ASP A 25 0.90 17.68 -4.60
CA ASP A 25 1.89 17.32 -5.64
C ASP A 25 3.13 16.57 -5.10
N ASP A 26 3.02 15.97 -3.91
CA ASP A 26 4.07 15.16 -3.32
C ASP A 26 3.95 13.70 -3.78
N LEU A 27 4.29 13.49 -5.04
CA LEU A 27 4.22 12.16 -5.66
C LEU A 27 5.29 11.20 -5.14
N LEU A 28 6.36 11.71 -4.50
CA LEU A 28 7.37 10.88 -3.86
C LEU A 28 6.80 10.27 -2.59
N SER A 29 6.17 11.08 -1.74
CA SER A 29 5.50 10.58 -0.54
C SER A 29 4.31 9.68 -0.87
N ALA A 30 3.54 9.97 -1.93
CA ALA A 30 2.48 9.07 -2.39
C ALA A 30 3.02 7.67 -2.73
N ASP A 31 4.20 7.57 -3.35
CA ASP A 31 4.83 6.29 -3.72
C ASP A 31 5.36 5.54 -2.49
N GLN A 32 5.97 6.27 -1.56
CA GLN A 32 6.41 5.72 -0.27
C GLN A 32 5.23 5.18 0.55
N LEU A 33 4.11 5.91 0.60
CA LEU A 33 2.88 5.48 1.27
C LEU A 33 2.29 4.22 0.63
N ALA A 34 2.27 4.15 -0.71
CA ALA A 34 1.80 2.96 -1.41
C ALA A 34 2.69 1.73 -1.15
N GLN A 35 4.01 1.91 -1.01
CA GLN A 35 4.92 0.85 -0.62
C GLN A 35 4.71 0.43 0.84
N ALA A 36 4.51 1.37 1.76
CA ALA A 36 4.24 1.09 3.16
C ALA A 36 2.94 0.30 3.35
N TYR A 37 1.89 0.63 2.60
CA TYR A 37 0.66 -0.16 2.55
C TYR A 37 0.91 -1.63 2.18
N GLU A 38 1.75 -1.91 1.17
CA GLU A 38 2.08 -3.28 0.77
C GLU A 38 2.76 -4.04 1.91
N THR A 39 3.70 -3.40 2.62
CA THR A 39 4.39 -4.00 3.77
C THR A 39 3.43 -4.27 4.92
N ASP A 40 2.62 -3.29 5.30
CA ASP A 40 1.71 -3.39 6.45
C ASP A 40 0.58 -4.39 6.19
N ALA A 41 0.06 -4.46 4.97
CA ALA A 41 -0.97 -5.45 4.61
C ALA A 41 -0.43 -6.88 4.71
N VAL A 42 0.81 -7.12 4.26
CA VAL A 42 1.48 -8.43 4.38
C VAL A 42 1.71 -8.77 5.85
N GLN A 43 2.16 -7.82 6.66
CA GLN A 43 2.35 -8.00 8.10
C GLN A 43 1.03 -8.37 8.79
N LEU A 44 -0.04 -7.62 8.52
CA LEU A 44 -1.37 -7.86 9.10
C LEU A 44 -1.92 -9.24 8.74
N MET A 45 -1.80 -9.65 7.47
CA MET A 45 -2.19 -10.98 7.03
C MET A 45 -1.37 -12.07 7.73
N ALA A 46 -0.06 -11.90 7.83
CA ALA A 46 0.81 -12.88 8.49
C ALA A 46 0.51 -13.01 9.99
N GLU A 47 0.22 -11.91 10.68
CA GLU A 47 -0.19 -11.92 12.09
C GLU A 47 -1.52 -12.63 12.29
N ARG A 48 -2.52 -12.32 11.44
CA ARG A 48 -3.86 -12.90 11.56
C ARG A 48 -3.91 -14.39 11.25
N GLU A 49 -3.07 -14.85 10.32
CA GLU A 49 -2.99 -16.26 9.92
C GLU A 49 -1.94 -17.06 10.73
N GLY A 50 -1.22 -16.43 11.66
CA GLY A 50 -0.15 -17.09 12.43
C GLY A 50 1.08 -17.46 11.60
N LEU A 51 1.26 -16.79 10.46
CA LEU A 51 2.30 -17.03 9.46
C LEU A 51 3.48 -16.04 9.57
N THR A 52 3.63 -15.36 10.70
CA THR A 52 4.73 -14.40 10.94
C THR A 52 6.13 -15.00 10.77
N HIS A 53 6.27 -16.31 10.98
CA HIS A 53 7.51 -17.05 10.75
C HIS A 53 7.94 -17.13 9.27
N LEU A 54 7.04 -16.80 8.34
CA LEU A 54 7.35 -16.69 6.91
C LEU A 54 7.88 -15.30 6.53
N LEU A 55 7.94 -14.36 7.49
CA LEU A 55 8.46 -13.02 7.27
C LEU A 55 9.98 -12.97 7.49
N PRO A 56 10.71 -12.09 6.75
CA PRO A 56 10.20 -11.25 5.67
C PRO A 56 9.89 -12.08 4.42
N LEU A 57 8.70 -11.89 3.86
CA LEU A 57 8.41 -12.46 2.54
C LEU A 57 9.22 -11.66 1.52
N PRO A 58 9.92 -12.32 0.58
CA PRO A 58 10.51 -11.58 -0.54
C PRO A 58 9.37 -10.79 -1.19
N PRO A 59 9.60 -9.54 -1.65
CA PRO A 59 8.57 -8.77 -2.33
C PRO A 59 8.08 -9.66 -3.47
N PHE A 60 6.89 -10.24 -3.33
CA PHE A 60 6.39 -11.24 -4.26
C PHE A 60 6.34 -10.55 -5.62
N GLY A 61 7.31 -10.88 -6.46
CA GLY A 61 7.54 -10.18 -7.70
C GLY A 61 6.26 -10.14 -8.51
N THR A 62 5.96 -8.95 -9.05
CA THR A 62 5.03 -8.63 -10.15
C THR A 62 3.59 -8.17 -9.86
N ARG A 63 3.03 -8.31 -8.64
CA ARG A 63 1.71 -7.71 -8.35
C ARG A 63 1.84 -6.46 -7.48
N GLU A 64 2.11 -5.33 -8.15
CA GLU A 64 1.86 -4.01 -7.56
C GLU A 64 0.44 -3.93 -7.00
N SER A 65 0.31 -3.41 -5.78
CA SER A 65 -0.99 -3.08 -5.18
C SER A 65 -1.78 -2.12 -6.07
N SER A 66 -3.10 -2.07 -5.86
CA SER A 66 -3.97 -1.09 -6.53
C SER A 66 -3.48 0.34 -6.28
N LEU A 67 -3.09 0.67 -5.03
CA LEU A 67 -2.58 1.99 -4.66
C LEU A 67 -1.28 2.33 -5.41
N ARG A 68 -0.31 1.41 -5.41
CA ARG A 68 0.97 1.62 -6.11
C ARG A 68 0.81 1.78 -7.61
N ARG A 69 -0.09 1.02 -8.22
CA ARG A 69 -0.44 1.15 -9.65
C ARG A 69 -1.03 2.53 -9.96
N VAL A 70 -1.90 3.04 -9.09
CA VAL A 70 -2.52 4.37 -9.24
C VAL A 70 -1.46 5.47 -9.12
N VAL A 71 -0.63 5.44 -8.07
CA VAL A 71 0.43 6.44 -7.86
C VAL A 71 1.42 6.46 -9.03
N ARG A 72 1.84 5.28 -9.51
CA ARG A 72 2.71 5.18 -10.68
C ARG A 72 2.09 5.82 -11.93
N ARG A 73 0.79 5.60 -12.16
CA ARG A 73 0.07 6.23 -13.28
C ARG A 73 0.05 7.75 -13.13
N LEU A 74 -0.21 8.27 -11.92
CA LEU A 74 -0.22 9.71 -11.65
C LEU A 74 1.13 10.37 -11.93
N ARG A 75 2.24 9.73 -11.53
CA ARG A 75 3.60 10.18 -11.83
C ARG A 75 3.86 10.29 -13.33
N VAL A 76 3.45 9.27 -14.10
CA VAL A 76 3.62 9.30 -15.56
C VAL A 76 2.80 10.43 -16.20
N THR A 77 1.57 10.66 -15.74
CA THR A 77 0.70 11.71 -16.31
C THR A 77 1.11 13.14 -15.95
N ARG A 78 1.72 13.37 -14.78
CA ARG A 78 2.17 14.72 -14.37
C ARG A 78 3.55 15.10 -14.90
N ALA A 79 4.34 14.13 -15.36
CA ALA A 79 5.66 14.36 -15.96
C ALA A 79 5.63 14.61 -17.48
N ALA A 80 4.45 14.49 -18.12
CA ALA A 80 4.22 14.72 -19.54
C ALA A 80 3.55 16.08 -19.78
#